data_AF-A0A061IVS1-F1
#
_entry.id   AF-A0A061IVS1-F1
#
_cell.length_a   1.000
_cell.length_b   1.000
_cell.length_c   1.000
_cell.angle_alpha   90.00
_cell.angle_beta   90.00
_cell.angle_gamma   90.00
#
_symmetry.space_group_name_H-M   'P 1'
#
loop_
_entity.id
_entity.type
_entity.pdbx_description
1 polymer ?
#
loop_
_entity_poly.entity_id
_entity_poly.type
_entity_poly.pdbx_seq_one_letter_code
_entity_poly.pdbx_strand_id
1 'polypeptide(L)'
;MGVVVPNVLSVRVTKALAVVLFFAFGGKALYDEFVKRGEGNAESDDEMTEAAAVIRKKDPNAHIETGDSGPNPGSRFRRWYALHPVVVETFALTFVAEWGDRSQLATIALAAAKNAFAVTSGGILGHAVCTGVAVLCGNMTARYISMRTVNIVGGMLFIFFALATLCELLAQTRYIEALMRQKTS
;
A
#
# COMPACT_ATOMS: atom_id res chain seq x y z
N MET A 1 -13.75 25.08 1.44
CA MET A 1 -14.26 23.96 2.27
C MET A 1 -13.13 23.29 3.08
N GLY A 2 -12.20 24.07 3.67
CA GLY A 2 -11.00 23.54 4.35
C GLY A 2 -11.05 23.56 5.88
N VAL A 3 -12.24 23.68 6.47
CA VAL A 3 -12.40 23.91 7.93
C VAL A 3 -12.92 22.68 8.67
N VAL A 4 -13.36 21.64 7.95
CA VAL A 4 -14.04 20.47 8.57
C VAL A 4 -13.07 19.32 8.87
N VAL A 5 -12.02 19.14 8.04
CA VAL A 5 -11.08 18.02 8.18
C VAL A 5 -10.26 18.04 9.49
N PRO A 6 -9.79 19.20 10.00
CA PRO A 6 -9.03 19.22 11.26
C PRO A 6 -9.86 18.86 12.50
N ASN A 7 -11.19 18.93 12.40
CA ASN A 7 -12.10 18.73 13.54
C ASN A 7 -12.68 17.31 13.61
N VAL A 8 -12.55 16.50 12.55
CA VAL A 8 -13.13 15.13 12.48
C VAL A 8 -12.09 14.04 12.79
N LEU A 9 -10.80 14.28 12.57
CA LEU A 9 -9.72 13.37 13.01
C LEU A 9 -8.73 14.11 13.93
N SER A 10 -8.89 13.89 15.23
CA SER A 10 -7.88 14.31 16.21
C SER A 10 -6.55 13.64 15.87
N VAL A 11 -5.48 14.44 15.79
CA VAL A 11 -4.11 13.97 15.52
C VAL A 11 -3.69 12.83 16.46
N ARG A 12 -4.21 12.83 17.71
CA ARG A 12 -3.96 11.74 18.66
C ARG A 12 -4.63 10.44 18.25
N VAL A 13 -5.87 10.51 17.76
CA VAL A 13 -6.63 9.35 17.29
C VAL A 13 -5.96 8.78 16.05
N THR A 14 -5.55 9.62 15.10
CA THR A 14 -4.82 9.19 13.90
C THR A 14 -3.51 8.48 14.25
N LYS A 15 -2.70 9.07 15.15
CA LYS A 15 -1.44 8.46 15.61
C LYS A 15 -1.68 7.15 16.37
N ALA A 16 -2.69 7.09 17.24
CA ALA A 16 -3.04 5.88 17.97
C ALA A 16 -3.50 4.75 17.03
N LEU A 17 -4.35 5.07 16.06
CA LEU A 17 -4.79 4.11 15.05
C LEU A 17 -3.61 3.63 14.19
N ALA A 18 -2.71 4.53 13.77
CA ALA A 18 -1.51 4.16 13.02
C ALA A 18 -0.61 3.20 13.81
N VAL A 19 -0.39 3.46 15.11
CA VAL A 19 0.38 2.55 15.99
C VAL A 19 -0.25 1.16 16.04
N VAL A 20 -1.56 1.07 16.29
CA VAL A 20 -2.29 -0.21 16.34
C VAL A 20 -2.17 -0.94 15.01
N LEU A 21 -2.37 -0.23 13.91
CA LEU A 21 -2.34 -0.79 12.56
C LEU A 21 -0.94 -1.31 12.21
N PHE A 22 0.11 -0.54 12.47
CA PHE A 22 1.49 -0.95 12.22
C PHE A 22 1.94 -2.13 13.09
N PHE A 23 1.53 -2.18 14.37
CA PHE A 23 1.80 -3.36 15.21
C PHE A 23 1.07 -4.60 14.71
N ALA A 24 -0.21 -4.47 14.31
CA ALA A 24 -1.00 -5.57 13.79
C ALA A 24 -0.42 -6.13 12.48
N PHE A 25 -0.17 -5.27 11.50
CA PHE A 25 0.40 -5.69 10.20
C PHE A 25 1.84 -6.16 10.34
N GLY A 26 2.68 -5.45 11.08
CA GLY A 26 4.08 -5.83 11.29
C GLY A 26 4.22 -7.15 12.04
N GLY A 27 3.43 -7.32 13.10
CA GLY A 27 3.38 -8.55 13.89
C GLY A 27 2.88 -9.73 13.07
N LYS A 28 1.78 -9.56 12.31
CA LYS A 28 1.27 -10.61 11.42
C LYS A 28 2.27 -10.99 10.33
N ALA A 29 2.89 -10.02 9.67
CA ALA A 29 3.88 -10.27 8.61
C ALA A 29 5.07 -11.09 9.13
N LEU A 30 5.57 -10.77 10.33
CA LEU A 30 6.66 -11.53 10.95
C LEU A 30 6.18 -12.89 11.48
N TYR A 31 5.01 -12.96 12.11
CA TYR A 31 4.46 -14.20 12.64
C TYR A 31 4.22 -15.24 11.54
N ASP A 32 3.62 -14.84 10.42
CA ASP A 32 3.36 -15.72 9.28
C ASP A 32 4.69 -16.32 8.74
N GLU A 33 5.78 -15.55 8.73
CA GLU A 33 7.10 -16.02 8.30
C GLU A 33 7.82 -16.92 9.32
N PHE A 34 7.68 -16.62 10.62
CA PHE A 34 8.33 -17.41 11.68
C PHE A 34 7.58 -18.70 11.99
N VAL A 35 6.25 -18.73 11.83
CA VAL A 35 5.44 -19.94 12.03
C VAL A 35 5.56 -20.88 10.84
N LYS A 36 5.43 -20.40 9.60
CA LYS A 36 5.62 -21.24 8.40
C LYS A 36 7.05 -21.80 8.28
N ARG A 37 8.03 -21.17 8.93
CA ARG A 37 9.40 -21.69 9.07
C ARG A 37 9.47 -23.04 9.82
N GLY A 38 8.48 -23.36 10.65
CA GLY A 38 8.42 -24.62 11.41
C GLY A 38 7.92 -25.83 10.60
N GLU A 39 7.15 -25.59 9.54
CA GLU A 39 6.51 -26.64 8.72
C GLU A 39 7.18 -26.84 7.35
N GLY A 40 7.87 -25.81 6.81
CA GLY A 40 8.10 -25.69 5.36
C GLY A 40 9.50 -25.98 4.81
N ASN A 41 10.27 -26.94 5.33
CA ASN A 41 11.49 -27.37 4.60
C ASN A 41 11.20 -28.39 3.48
N ALA A 42 9.94 -28.82 3.33
CA ALA A 42 9.49 -29.75 2.28
C ALA A 42 8.46 -29.16 1.30
N GLU A 43 7.61 -28.22 1.74
CA GLU A 43 6.46 -27.73 0.93
C GLU A 43 6.80 -26.51 0.04
N SER A 44 7.78 -25.70 0.44
CA SER A 44 8.09 -24.42 -0.24
C SER A 44 8.75 -24.58 -1.62
N ASP A 45 9.43 -25.69 -1.89
CA ASP A 45 10.05 -25.94 -3.20
C ASP A 45 9.03 -26.47 -4.21
N ASP A 46 8.04 -27.24 -3.75
CA ASP A 46 6.98 -27.84 -4.57
C ASP A 46 5.93 -26.79 -4.97
N GLU A 47 5.51 -25.90 -4.07
CA GLU A 47 4.54 -24.83 -4.40
C GLU A 47 5.11 -23.79 -5.39
N MET A 48 6.40 -23.45 -5.27
CA MET A 48 7.05 -22.50 -6.19
C MET A 48 7.20 -23.09 -7.59
N THR A 49 7.52 -24.39 -7.70
CA THR A 49 7.60 -25.08 -8.99
C THR A 49 6.23 -25.30 -9.61
N GLU A 50 5.20 -25.60 -8.81
CA GLU A 50 3.82 -25.71 -9.30
C GLU A 50 3.25 -24.35 -9.73
N ALA A 51 3.46 -23.29 -8.94
CA ALA A 51 3.06 -21.93 -9.32
C ALA A 51 3.77 -21.45 -10.60
N ALA A 52 5.07 -21.74 -10.74
CA ALA A 52 5.81 -21.45 -11.97
C ALA A 52 5.29 -22.26 -13.18
N ALA A 53 4.87 -23.51 -12.97
CA ALA A 53 4.27 -24.33 -14.01
C ALA A 53 2.86 -23.87 -14.41
N VAL A 54 2.06 -23.37 -13.46
CA VAL A 54 0.74 -22.76 -13.70
C VAL A 54 0.87 -21.47 -14.48
N ILE A 55 1.81 -20.58 -14.12
CA ILE A 55 2.07 -19.33 -14.86
C ILE A 55 2.52 -19.63 -16.30
N ARG A 56 3.34 -20.66 -16.51
CA ARG A 56 3.79 -21.07 -17.86
C ARG A 56 2.66 -21.67 -18.72
N LYS A 57 1.63 -22.26 -18.11
CA LYS A 57 0.45 -22.80 -18.80
C LYS A 57 -0.68 -21.78 -18.98
N LYS A 58 -0.65 -20.66 -18.25
CA LYS A 58 -1.72 -19.67 -18.29
C LYS A 58 -1.59 -18.87 -19.58
N ASP A 59 -2.55 -19.06 -20.49
CA ASP A 59 -2.70 -18.22 -21.68
C ASP A 59 -2.59 -16.74 -21.28
N PRO A 60 -1.96 -15.87 -22.07
CA PRO A 60 -1.83 -14.44 -21.75
C PRO A 60 -3.19 -13.71 -21.62
N ASN A 61 -4.30 -14.37 -21.98
CA ASN A 61 -5.69 -13.92 -21.80
C ASN A 61 -6.44 -14.62 -20.65
N ALA A 62 -5.83 -15.57 -19.94
CA ALA A 62 -6.45 -16.23 -18.81
C ALA A 62 -6.29 -15.37 -17.56
N HIS A 63 -7.44 -14.89 -17.05
CA HIS A 63 -7.58 -14.06 -15.85
C HIS A 63 -6.55 -14.41 -14.78
N ILE A 64 -5.70 -13.44 -14.41
CA ILE A 64 -4.79 -13.56 -13.28
C ILE A 64 -5.66 -13.85 -12.06
N GLU A 65 -5.54 -15.07 -11.53
CA GLU A 65 -6.21 -15.46 -10.30
C GLU A 65 -5.30 -15.00 -9.18
N THR A 66 -5.46 -13.73 -8.82
CA THR A 66 -4.87 -13.16 -7.61
C THR A 66 -5.50 -13.88 -6.42
N GLY A 67 -4.65 -14.38 -5.51
CA GLY A 67 -5.01 -15.31 -4.43
C GLY A 67 -6.34 -15.04 -3.74
N ASP A 68 -7.12 -16.12 -3.62
CA ASP A 68 -8.42 -16.19 -2.98
C ASP A 68 -8.39 -15.72 -1.52
N SER A 69 -9.22 -14.71 -1.20
CA SER A 69 -9.77 -14.44 0.12
C SER A 69 -10.89 -13.41 0.02
N GLY A 70 -12.11 -13.86 -0.27
CA GLY A 70 -13.34 -13.09 0.03
C GLY A 70 -14.51 -13.32 -0.94
N PRO A 71 -15.76 -13.40 -0.45
CA PRO A 71 -16.89 -13.84 -1.25
C PRO A 71 -17.29 -12.79 -2.30
N ASN A 72 -17.43 -13.28 -3.52
CA ASN A 72 -17.57 -12.56 -4.77
C ASN A 72 -18.91 -11.82 -4.91
N PRO A 73 -18.96 -10.47 -4.96
CA PRO A 73 -20.17 -9.76 -5.32
C PRO A 73 -20.06 -9.24 -6.77
N GLY A 74 -20.75 -9.92 -7.69
CA GLY A 74 -21.36 -9.22 -8.82
C GLY A 74 -20.70 -9.45 -10.18
N SER A 75 -21.28 -10.40 -10.91
CA SER A 75 -21.25 -10.62 -12.36
C SER A 75 -21.71 -9.43 -13.24
N ARG A 76 -21.71 -8.21 -12.70
CA ARG A 76 -22.19 -6.97 -13.35
C ARG A 76 -21.06 -6.13 -13.96
N PHE A 77 -19.80 -6.38 -13.58
CA PHE A 77 -18.61 -5.75 -14.19
C PHE A 77 -18.30 -6.24 -15.61
N ARG A 78 -18.98 -7.29 -16.07
CA ARG A 78 -18.59 -8.05 -17.27
C ARG A 78 -18.91 -7.37 -18.62
N ARG A 79 -19.26 -6.08 -18.64
CA ARG A 79 -19.73 -5.36 -19.85
C ARG A 79 -18.83 -4.22 -20.31
N TRP A 80 -17.73 -3.93 -19.61
CA TRP A 80 -16.73 -2.92 -20.01
C TRP A 80 -15.54 -3.50 -20.82
N TYR A 81 -15.60 -4.79 -21.19
CA TYR A 81 -14.54 -5.57 -21.87
C TYR A 81 -14.35 -5.26 -23.37
N ALA A 82 -14.22 -3.98 -23.74
CA ALA A 82 -13.63 -3.62 -25.03
C ALA A 82 -12.10 -3.41 -24.92
N LEU A 83 -11.57 -3.30 -23.70
CA LEU A 83 -10.13 -3.17 -23.41
C LEU A 83 -9.62 -4.46 -22.74
N HIS A 84 -8.34 -4.79 -22.96
CA HIS A 84 -7.70 -5.98 -22.40
C HIS A 84 -7.90 -6.05 -20.87
N PRO A 85 -8.31 -7.18 -20.28
CA PRO A 85 -8.70 -7.29 -18.87
C PRO A 85 -7.62 -6.75 -17.91
N VAL A 86 -6.35 -6.99 -18.22
CA VAL A 86 -5.20 -6.52 -17.44
C VAL A 86 -5.12 -4.99 -17.35
N VAL A 87 -5.54 -4.25 -18.38
CA VAL A 87 -5.53 -2.78 -18.37
C VAL A 87 -6.55 -2.25 -17.39
N VAL A 88 -7.77 -2.82 -17.40
CA VAL A 88 -8.85 -2.41 -16.49
C VAL A 88 -8.48 -2.73 -15.05
N GLU A 89 -7.91 -3.90 -14.80
CA GLU A 89 -7.47 -4.33 -13.47
C GLU A 89 -6.34 -3.45 -12.92
N THR A 90 -5.27 -3.27 -13.70
CA THR A 90 -4.12 -2.46 -13.28
C THR A 90 -4.53 -1.00 -13.08
N PHE A 91 -5.40 -0.48 -13.95
CA PHE A 91 -5.98 0.85 -13.80
C PHE A 91 -6.79 0.96 -12.50
N ALA A 92 -7.71 0.02 -12.24
CA ALA A 92 -8.55 0.04 -11.05
C ALA A 92 -7.72 -0.04 -9.76
N LEU A 93 -6.72 -0.95 -9.70
CA LEU A 93 -5.83 -1.10 -8.56
C LEU A 93 -5.02 0.18 -8.31
N THR A 94 -4.40 0.74 -9.35
CA THR A 94 -3.59 1.97 -9.24
C THR A 94 -4.48 3.16 -8.87
N PHE A 95 -5.66 3.26 -9.46
CA PHE A 95 -6.59 4.34 -9.23
C PHE A 95 -7.14 4.35 -7.80
N VAL A 96 -7.50 3.18 -7.26
CA VAL A 96 -7.94 3.06 -5.87
C VAL A 96 -6.77 3.32 -4.91
N ALA A 97 -5.57 2.83 -5.23
CA ALA A 97 -4.37 3.07 -4.41
C ALA A 97 -4.01 4.56 -4.32
N GLU A 98 -4.17 5.30 -5.42
CA GLU A 98 -3.85 6.72 -5.51
C GLU A 98 -5.05 7.63 -5.20
N TRP A 99 -6.26 7.07 -4.98
CA TRP A 99 -7.47 7.87 -4.85
C TRP A 99 -7.37 8.84 -3.67
N GLY A 100 -7.44 10.14 -3.97
CA GLY A 100 -7.42 11.18 -2.94
C GLY A 100 -6.02 11.47 -2.39
N ASP A 101 -4.96 11.09 -3.10
CA ASP A 101 -3.61 11.49 -2.72
C ASP A 101 -3.42 13.02 -2.83
N ARG A 102 -2.52 13.55 -1.99
CA ARG A 102 -2.17 14.98 -1.94
C ARG A 102 -1.64 15.47 -3.27
N SER A 103 -0.98 14.62 -4.06
CA SER A 103 -0.50 14.96 -5.40
C SER A 103 -1.66 15.37 -6.34
N GLN A 104 -2.86 14.80 -6.18
CA GLN A 104 -4.03 15.15 -7.00
C GLN A 104 -4.52 16.57 -6.68
N LEU A 105 -4.60 16.92 -5.39
CA LEU A 105 -4.96 18.29 -4.97
C LEU A 105 -3.89 19.31 -5.39
N ALA A 106 -2.62 18.96 -5.27
CA ALA A 106 -1.51 19.80 -5.73
C ALA A 106 -1.58 20.03 -7.25
N THR A 107 -1.92 19.00 -8.03
CA THR A 107 -2.07 19.10 -9.48
C THR A 107 -3.24 20.00 -9.87
N ILE A 108 -4.40 19.88 -9.21
CA ILE A 108 -5.56 20.74 -9.44
C ILE A 108 -5.24 22.20 -9.09
N ALA A 109 -4.57 22.44 -7.95
CA ALA A 109 -4.16 23.77 -7.54
C ALA A 109 -3.16 24.40 -8.53
N LEU A 110 -2.20 23.61 -9.03
CA LEU A 110 -1.22 24.06 -10.01
C LEU A 110 -1.87 24.31 -11.38
N ALA A 111 -2.80 23.46 -11.81
CA ALA A 111 -3.56 23.62 -13.05
C ALA A 111 -4.50 24.84 -13.01
N ALA A 112 -4.99 25.22 -11.83
CA ALA A 112 -5.76 26.46 -11.64
C ALA A 112 -4.88 27.72 -11.70
N ALA A 113 -3.60 27.61 -11.31
CA ALA A 113 -2.66 28.73 -11.29
C ALA A 113 -1.83 28.89 -12.59
N LYS A 114 -1.76 27.85 -13.43
CA LYS A 114 -0.94 27.79 -14.66
C LYS A 114 -1.76 27.23 -15.83
N ASN A 115 -1.11 27.00 -16.98
CA ASN A 115 -1.78 26.37 -18.12
C ASN A 115 -2.13 24.91 -17.79
N ALA A 116 -3.42 24.62 -17.66
CA ALA A 116 -3.95 23.30 -17.29
C ALA A 116 -3.49 22.18 -18.24
N PHE A 117 -3.34 22.46 -19.55
CA PHE A 117 -2.88 21.46 -20.51
C PHE A 117 -1.42 21.05 -20.25
N ALA A 118 -0.55 22.02 -19.97
CA ALA A 118 0.86 21.75 -19.69
C ALA A 118 1.07 21.01 -18.36
N VAL A 119 0.26 21.34 -17.35
CA VAL A 119 0.31 20.66 -16.03
C VAL A 119 -0.17 19.22 -16.17
N THR A 120 -1.28 19.00 -16.89
CA THR A 120 -1.84 17.66 -17.10
C THR A 120 -0.90 16.78 -17.92
N SER A 121 -0.34 17.29 -19.02
CA SER A 121 0.60 16.51 -19.85
C SER A 121 1.90 16.20 -19.11
N GLY A 122 2.43 17.15 -18.34
CA GLY A 122 3.60 16.93 -17.47
C GLY A 122 3.34 15.87 -16.40
N GLY A 123 2.17 15.90 -15.76
CA GLY A 123 1.75 14.90 -14.78
C GLY A 123 1.64 13.50 -15.37
N ILE A 124 1.00 13.37 -16.54
CA ILE A 124 0.89 12.10 -17.27
C ILE A 124 2.28 11.54 -17.60
N LEU A 125 3.16 12.37 -18.17
CA LEU A 125 4.52 11.94 -18.53
C LEU A 125 5.35 11.55 -17.31
N GLY A 126 5.31 12.35 -16.25
CA GLY A 126 6.03 12.06 -15.01
C GLY A 126 5.56 10.76 -14.37
N HIS A 127 4.24 10.55 -14.29
CA HIS A 127 3.68 9.31 -13.75
C HIS A 127 4.02 8.11 -14.63
N ALA A 128 3.91 8.22 -15.96
CA ALA A 128 4.28 7.16 -16.89
C ALA A 128 5.74 6.73 -16.75
N VAL A 129 6.67 7.67 -16.60
CA VAL A 129 8.09 7.38 -16.36
C VAL A 129 8.27 6.70 -15.01
N CYS A 130 7.65 7.21 -13.95
CA CYS A 130 7.71 6.62 -12.62
C CYS A 130 7.22 5.16 -12.61
N THR A 131 6.04 4.90 -13.17
CA THR A 131 5.46 3.56 -13.29
C THR A 131 6.34 2.66 -14.15
N GLY A 132 6.87 3.16 -15.28
CA GLY A 132 7.77 2.40 -16.14
C GLY A 132 9.03 1.94 -15.39
N VAL A 133 9.67 2.85 -14.66
CA VAL A 133 10.83 2.53 -13.82
C VAL A 133 10.46 1.54 -12.71
N ALA A 134 9.32 1.74 -12.03
CA ALA A 134 8.87 0.84 -10.97
C ALA A 134 8.64 -0.59 -11.49
N VAL A 135 8.06 -0.77 -12.68
CA VAL A 135 7.85 -2.08 -13.28
C VAL A 135 9.18 -2.74 -13.67
N LEU A 136 10.11 -1.98 -14.26
CA LEU A 136 11.45 -2.50 -14.60
C LEU A 136 12.22 -2.92 -13.36
N CYS A 137 12.27 -2.05 -12.35
CA CYS A 137 12.88 -2.34 -11.07
C CYS A 137 12.21 -3.53 -10.38
N GLY A 138 10.87 -3.57 -10.34
CA GLY A 138 10.12 -4.67 -9.75
C GLY A 138 10.41 -6.02 -10.42
N ASN A 139 10.48 -6.07 -11.75
CA ASN A 139 10.83 -7.29 -12.48
C ASN A 139 12.28 -7.74 -12.21
N MET A 140 13.22 -6.80 -12.09
CA MET A 140 14.59 -7.13 -11.69
C MET A 140 14.64 -7.63 -10.24
N THR A 141 14.02 -6.91 -9.32
CA THR A 141 13.98 -7.24 -7.89
C THR A 141 13.31 -8.59 -7.63
N ALA A 142 12.23 -8.92 -8.34
CA ALA A 142 11.53 -10.20 -8.22
C ALA A 142 12.41 -11.41 -8.58
N ARG A 143 13.46 -11.21 -9.39
CA ARG A 143 14.43 -12.28 -9.73
C ARG A 143 15.51 -12.48 -8.68
N TYR A 144 15.77 -11.49 -7.84
CA TYR A 144 16.88 -11.51 -6.88
C TYR A 144 16.43 -11.59 -5.42
N ILE A 145 15.23 -11.12 -5.10
CA ILE A 145 14.71 -11.04 -3.73
C ILE A 145 13.56 -12.02 -3.57
N SER A 146 13.69 -12.95 -2.62
CA SER A 146 12.61 -13.86 -2.24
C SER A 146 11.47 -13.09 -1.57
N MET A 147 10.21 -13.50 -1.84
CA MET A 147 9.01 -12.94 -1.19
C MET A 147 9.14 -12.93 0.34
N ARG A 148 9.79 -13.95 0.89
CA ARG A 148 10.18 -14.05 2.30
C ARG A 148 11.00 -12.87 2.80
N THR A 149 12.03 -12.47 2.05
CA THR A 149 12.87 -11.33 2.42
C THR A 149 12.05 -10.05 2.44
N VAL A 150 11.16 -9.87 1.46
CA VAL A 150 10.27 -8.69 1.39
C VAL A 150 9.32 -8.66 2.59
N ASN A 151 8.73 -9.79 2.96
CA ASN A 151 7.77 -9.87 4.07
C ASN A 151 8.44 -9.65 5.43
N ILE A 152 9.63 -10.23 5.66
CA ILE A 152 10.41 -10.00 6.89
C ILE A 152 10.82 -8.54 7.01
N VAL A 153 11.39 -7.96 5.94
CA VAL A 153 11.84 -6.56 5.95
C VAL A 153 10.64 -5.62 6.14
N GLY A 154 9.54 -5.85 5.43
CA GLY A 154 8.31 -5.08 5.57
C GLY A 154 7.73 -5.16 6.99
N GLY A 155 7.69 -6.37 7.57
CA GLY A 155 7.27 -6.59 8.95
C GLY A 155 8.13 -5.84 9.96
N MET A 156 9.46 -5.92 9.83
CA MET A 156 10.40 -5.15 10.66
C MET A 156 10.18 -3.64 10.53
N LEU A 157 9.98 -3.15 9.30
CA LEU A 157 9.76 -1.73 9.03
C LEU A 157 8.45 -1.23 9.66
N PHE A 158 7.39 -2.03 9.61
CA PHE A 158 6.14 -1.72 10.29
C PHE A 158 6.30 -1.65 11.81
N ILE A 159 7.02 -2.59 12.43
CA ILE A 159 7.31 -2.53 13.87
C ILE A 159 8.13 -1.29 14.21
N PHE A 160 9.14 -0.95 13.40
CA PHE A 160 9.94 0.26 13.56
C PHE A 160 9.07 1.52 13.53
N PHE A 161 8.20 1.67 12.53
CA PHE A 161 7.29 2.81 12.44
C PHE A 161 6.25 2.82 13.56
N ALA A 162 5.78 1.67 14.03
CA ALA A 162 4.89 1.57 15.17
C ALA A 162 5.56 2.14 16.44
N LEU A 163 6.81 1.75 16.71
CA LEU A 163 7.58 2.24 17.85
C LEU A 163 7.90 3.73 17.73
N ALA A 164 8.32 4.20 16.55
CA ALA A 164 8.59 5.62 16.32
C ALA A 164 7.35 6.48 16.58
N THR A 165 6.20 6.07 16.02
CA THR A 165 4.92 6.79 16.19
C THR A 165 4.44 6.72 17.65
N LEU A 166 4.65 5.60 18.34
CA LEU A 166 4.30 5.45 19.75
C LEU A 166 5.15 6.38 20.63
N CYS A 167 6.46 6.44 20.41
CA CYS A 167 7.35 7.36 21.12
C CYS A 167 6.92 8.83 20.92
N GLU A 168 6.57 9.21 19.69
CA GLU A 168 6.07 10.55 19.39
C GLU A 168 4.76 10.85 20.14
N LEU A 169 3.82 9.89 20.16
CA LEU A 169 2.54 10.01 20.86
C LEU A 169 2.73 10.15 22.38
N LEU A 170 3.65 9.38 22.96
CA LEU A 170 3.96 9.44 24.39
C LEU A 170 4.64 10.76 24.78
N ALA A 171 5.59 11.24 23.97
CA ALA A 171 6.22 12.55 24.17
C ALA A 171 5.18 13.68 24.15
N GLN A 172 4.24 13.62 23.20
CA GLN A 172 3.16 14.60 23.09
C GLN A 172 2.23 14.57 24.31
N THR A 173 1.91 13.39 24.85
CA THR A 173 1.08 13.25 26.06
C THR A 173 1.77 13.86 27.29
N ARG A 174 3.06 13.56 27.50
CA ARG A 174 3.84 14.07 28.63
C ARG A 174 4.00 15.59 28.61
N TYR A 175 4.16 16.19 27.43
CA TYR A 175 4.26 17.64 27.29
C TYR A 175 2.97 18.35 27.74
N ILE A 176 1.81 17.78 27.42
CA ILE A 176 0.51 18.36 27.77
C ILE A 176 0.23 18.23 29.26
N GLU A 177 0.58 17.10 29.88
CA GLU A 177 0.49 16.93 31.32
C GLU A 177 1.37 17.94 32.09
N ALA A 178 2.56 18.24 31.58
CA ALA A 178 3.45 19.24 32.18
C ALA A 178 2.84 20.66 32.12
N LEU A 179 2.23 21.04 31.00
CA LEU A 179 1.52 22.33 30.87
C LEU A 179 0.30 22.43 31.78
N MET A 180 -0.48 21.35 31.89
CA MET A 180 -1.65 21.31 32.78
C MET A 180 -1.24 21.41 34.25
N ARG A 181 -0.13 20.77 34.65
CA ARG A 181 0.43 20.92 36.02
C ARG A 181 0.84 22.36 36.31
N GLN A 182 1.48 23.05 35.36
CA GLN A 182 1.94 24.42 35.59
C GLN A 182 0.78 25.43 35.74
N LYS A 183 -0.36 25.21 35.08
CA LYS A 183 -1.52 26.11 35.15
C LYS A 183 -2.37 25.92 36.43
N THR A 184 -2.13 24.84 37.17
CA THR A 184 -2.91 24.49 38.38
C THR A 184 -2.16 24.85 39.69
N SER A 185 -0.90 25.31 39.60
CA SER A 185 -0.14 25.93 40.70
C SER A 185 -0.11 27.44 40.54
#